data_AF-A0A971X9J9-F1
#
_entry.id   AF-A0A971X9J9-F1
#
_cell.length_a   1.000
_cell.length_b   1.000
_cell.length_c   1.000
_cell.angle_alpha   90.00
_cell.angle_beta   90.00
_cell.angle_gamma   90.00
#
_symmetry.space_group_name_H-M   'P 1'
#
loop_
_entity.id
_entity.type
_entity.pdbx_description
1 polymer ?
#
loop_
_entity_poly.entity_id
_entity_poly.type
_entity_poly.pdbx_seq_one_letter_code
_entity_poly.pdbx_strand_id
1 'polypeptide(L)' 'KTLADEVEFKLKEKGAKLLRREGYNSARWILLDYGEIVVHIFHEEDRDYYNLEHLWQDGRPVIRYNKQ' A
#
# COMPACT_ATOMS: atom_id res chain seq x y z
N LYS A 1 10.37 -0.48 -3.69
CA LYS A 1 11.07 -0.06 -2.45
C LYS A 1 10.94 1.45 -2.25
N THR A 2 11.39 2.28 -3.19
CA THR A 2 11.30 3.75 -3.11
C THR A 2 9.93 4.31 -2.76
N LEU A 3 8.84 3.80 -3.35
CA LEU A 3 7.47 4.23 -2.99
C LEU A 3 7.12 3.89 -1.54
N ALA A 4 7.55 2.75 -1.02
CA ALA A 4 7.33 2.38 0.37
C ALA A 4 8.12 3.30 1.30
N ASP A 5 9.38 3.58 0.96
CA ASP A 5 10.24 4.47 1.74
C ASP A 5 9.66 5.89 1.80
N GLU A 6 9.14 6.40 0.69
CA GLU A 6 8.51 7.73 0.64
C GLU A 6 7.20 7.77 1.46
N VAL A 7 6.37 6.73 1.37
CA VAL A 7 5.16 6.62 2.20
C VAL A 7 5.53 6.60 3.68
N GLU A 8 6.50 5.76 4.08
CA GLU A 8 6.99 5.68 5.45
C GLU A 8 7.52 7.03 5.94
N PHE A 9 8.33 7.72 5.12
CA PHE A 9 8.85 9.05 5.42
C PHE A 9 7.73 10.07 5.65
N LYS A 10 6.80 10.20 4.69
CA LYS A 10 5.71 11.19 4.75
C LYS A 10 4.73 10.93 5.88
N LEU A 11 4.41 9.67 6.16
CA LEU A 11 3.52 9.33 7.26
C LEU A 11 4.20 9.53 8.62
N LYS A 12 5.51 9.28 8.71
CA LYS A 12 6.29 9.61 9.90
C LYS A 12 6.32 11.12 10.17
N GLU A 13 6.46 11.97 9.14
CA GLU A 13 6.38 13.43 9.29
C GLU A 13 5.02 13.89 9.86
N LYS A 14 3.96 13.10 9.63
CA LYS A 14 2.61 13.35 10.15
C LYS A 14 2.33 12.68 11.50
N GLY A 15 3.32 12.04 12.11
CA GLY A 15 3.19 11.37 13.41
C GLY A 15 2.54 9.98 13.35
N ALA A 16 2.29 9.43 12.17
CA ALA A 16 1.78 8.07 12.04
C ALA A 16 2.88 7.04 12.33
N LYS A 17 2.56 6.03 13.15
CA LYS A 17 3.49 4.99 13.57
C LYS A 17 3.30 3.74 12.72
N LEU A 18 4.37 3.31 12.05
CA LEU A 18 4.39 2.02 11.37
C LEU A 18 4.37 0.89 12.41
N LEU A 19 3.36 0.03 12.34
CA LEU A 19 3.20 -1.11 13.24
C LEU A 19 3.90 -2.35 12.69
N ARG A 20 3.75 -2.59 11.38
CA ARG A 20 4.33 -3.76 10.72
C ARG A 20 4.66 -3.45 9.26
N ARG A 21 5.72 -4.08 8.77
CA ARG A 21 6.13 -4.07 7.37
C ARG A 21 6.42 -5.47 6.88
N GLU A 22 5.77 -5.85 5.78
CA GLU A 22 5.93 -7.16 5.15
C GLU A 22 6.38 -7.02 3.69
N GLY A 23 7.08 -8.05 3.18
CA GLY A 23 7.42 -8.17 1.76
C GLY A 23 8.47 -7.19 1.20
N TYR A 24 8.96 -6.25 2.01
CA TYR A 24 9.89 -5.18 1.61
C TYR A 24 11.14 -5.68 0.86
N ASN A 25 11.71 -6.80 1.28
CA ASN A 25 12.91 -7.36 0.65
C ASN A 25 12.68 -7.80 -0.80
N SER A 26 11.54 -8.43 -1.08
CA SER A 26 11.15 -8.89 -2.42
C SER A 26 10.72 -7.74 -3.34
N ALA A 27 10.09 -6.71 -2.76
CA ALA A 27 9.51 -5.57 -3.46
C ALA A 27 8.49 -5.89 -4.57
N ARG A 28 7.97 -7.13 -4.62
CA ARG A 28 6.86 -7.54 -5.49
C ARG A 28 5.52 -7.10 -4.90
N TRP A 29 5.34 -7.33 -3.60
CA TRP A 29 4.22 -6.81 -2.81
C TRP A 29 4.74 -6.37 -1.45
N ILE A 30 4.58 -5.09 -1.15
CA ILE A 30 4.93 -4.50 0.14
C ILE A 30 3.63 -4.10 0.84
N LEU A 31 3.51 -4.50 2.11
CA LEU A 31 2.42 -4.12 2.99
C LEU A 31 2.97 -3.28 4.13
N LEU A 32 2.38 -2.09 4.33
CA LEU A 32 2.67 -1.20 5.44
C LEU A 32 1.41 -1.06 6.29
N ASP A 33 1.49 -1.50 7.54
CA ASP A 33 0.38 -1.49 8.49
C ASP A 33 0.56 -0.37 9.52
N TYR A 34 -0.41 0.55 9.58
CA TYR A 34 -0.49 1.65 10.54
C TYR A 34 -1.68 1.50 11.51
N GLY A 35 -2.33 0.33 11.53
CA GLY A 35 -3.48 0.02 12.39
C GLY A 35 -4.80 0.46 11.79
N GLU A 36 -4.99 1.76 11.59
CA GLU A 36 -6.22 2.32 11.00
C GLU A 36 -6.17 2.32 9.46
N ILE A 37 -4.97 2.34 8.90
CA ILE A 37 -4.72 2.37 7.46
C ILE A 37 -3.69 1.29 7.13
N VAL A 38 -3.96 0.53 6.07
CA VAL A 38 -3.01 -0.42 5.48
C VAL A 38 -2.72 0.01 4.05
N VAL A 39 -1.44 0.19 3.74
CA VAL A 39 -0.97 0.57 2.40
C VAL A 39 -0.43 -0.67 1.69
N HIS A 40 -0.99 -0.96 0.51
CA HIS A 40 -0.54 -2.04 -0.36
C HIS A 40 0.20 -1.45 -1.56
N ILE A 41 1.46 -1.82 -1.74
CA ILE A 41 2.30 -1.37 -2.85
C ILE A 41 2.69 -2.59 -3.67
N PHE A 42 2.21 -2.64 -4.90
CA PHE A 42 2.44 -3.75 -5.82
C PHE A 42 3.41 -3.36 -6.92
N HIS A 43 4.21 -4.34 -7.35
CA HIS A 43 4.72 -4.35 -8.71
C HIS A 43 3.56 -4.60 -9.67
N GLU A 44 3.58 -3.93 -10.83
CA GLU A 44 2.44 -3.89 -11.76
C GLU A 44 1.96 -5.28 -12.17
N GLU A 45 2.89 -6.16 -12.53
CA GLU A 45 2.60 -7.55 -12.94
C GLU A 45 1.97 -8.42 -11.85
N ASP A 46 2.19 -8.13 -10.56
CA ASP A 46 1.63 -8.92 -9.46
C ASP A 46 0.22 -8.47 -9.07
N ARG A 47 -0.11 -7.21 -9.33
CA ARG A 47 -1.36 -6.62 -8.84
C ARG A 47 -2.57 -7.39 -9.37
N ASP A 48 -2.56 -7.69 -10.66
CA ASP A 48 -3.62 -8.44 -11.32
C ASP A 48 -3.72 -9.88 -10.83
N TYR A 49 -2.59 -10.49 -10.45
CA TYR A 49 -2.56 -11.84 -9.89
C TYR A 49 -3.24 -11.91 -8.51
N TYR A 50 -2.98 -10.92 -7.63
CA TYR A 50 -3.58 -10.90 -6.29
C TYR A 50 -5.01 -10.35 -6.28
N ASN A 51 -5.41 -9.55 -7.28
CA ASN A 51 -6.78 -9.07 -7.51
C ASN A 51 -7.50 -8.59 -6.25
N LEU A 52 -6.82 -7.75 -5.45
CA LEU A 52 -7.40 -7.21 -4.22
C LEU A 52 -8.63 -6.34 -4.50
N GLU A 53 -8.73 -5.78 -5.70
CA GLU A 53 -9.88 -5.02 -6.18
C GLU A 53 -11.18 -5.81 -6.05
N HIS A 54 -11.14 -7.13 -6.28
CA HIS A 54 -12.30 -7.99 -6.08
C HIS A 54 -12.66 -8.15 -4.59
N LEU A 55 -11.66 -8.32 -3.72
CA LEU A 55 -11.88 -8.41 -2.27
C LEU A 55 -12.54 -7.15 -1.71
N TRP A 56 -12.15 -5.98 -2.20
CA TRP A 56 -12.64 -4.68 -1.73
C TRP A 56 -13.82 -4.13 -2.55
N GLN A 57 -14.46 -4.96 -3.39
CA GLN A 57 -15.51 -4.50 -4.32
C GLN A 57 -16.73 -3.89 -3.61
N ASP A 58 -17.07 -4.38 -2.41
CA ASP A 58 -18.18 -3.86 -1.61
C ASP A 58 -17.80 -2.61 -0.79
N GLY A 59 -16.51 -2.27 -0.78
CA GLY A 59 -15.98 -1.07 -0.14
C GLY A 59 -16.33 0.18 -0.94
N ARG A 60 -16.57 1.29 -0.25
CA ARG A 60 -16.82 2.59 -0.91
C ARG A 60 -15.49 3.25 -1.28
N PRO A 61 -15.16 3.44 -2.57
CA PRO A 61 -13.95 4.15 -2.96
C PRO A 61 -14.05 5.61 -2.51
N VAL A 62 -13.08 6.07 -1.72
CA VAL A 62 -13.06 7.45 -1.24
C VAL A 62 -12.46 8.38 -2.29
N ILE A 63 -11.35 7.99 -2.93
CA ILE A 63 -10.68 8.72 -4.02
C ILE A 63 -10.06 7.71 -4.98
N ARG A 64 -10.15 7.97 -6.29
CA ARG A 64 -9.40 7.25 -7.34
C ARG A 64 -8.51 8.24 -8.10
N TYR A 65 -7.21 8.00 -8.10
CA TYR A 65 -6.27 8.74 -8.93
C TYR A 65 -6.02 7.95 -10.21
N ASN A 66 -6.39 8.52 -11.36
CA ASN A 66 -6.05 7.93 -12.65
C ASN A 66 -4.62 8.36 -13.01
N LYS A 67 -3.77 7.41 -13.41
CA LYS A 67 -2.56 7.74 -14.18
C LYS A 67 -3.03 8.44 -15.45
N GLN A 68 -2.40 9.57 -15.79
CA GLN A 68 -2.49 10.15 -17.13
C GLN A 68 -1.93 9.17 -18.16
#